data_AF-A0A519MW89-F1
#
_entry.id   AF-A0A519MW89-F1
#
_cell.length_a   1.000
_cell.length_b   1.000
_cell.length_c   1.000
_cell.angle_alpha   90.00
_cell.angle_beta   90.00
_cell.angle_gamma   90.00
#
_symmetry.space_group_name_H-M   'P 1'
#
loop_
_entity.id
_entity.type
_entity.pdbx_description
1 polymer ?
#
loop_
_entity_poly.entity_id
_entity_poly.type
_entity_poly.pdbx_seq_one_letter_code
_entity_poly.pdbx_strand_id
1 'polypeptide(L)'
;MKKSLLLLSMLLICIGGHAQTSKKKKSTKAKTTAVAGPKSLAKSDNLSVDYAKNELFLTINGAVKDTVSLRRNGLSEPTEVTIKPITCSGNTLYHVTWTEKKKSGDAKTKLEDITQKHTMIVDVATKAKVLENIESANHITEKVYLSADKYVSETQEKVRREGMECSVAADGSVVLKNKSTQTKLVYDAAKKKFVAKK
;
A
#
# COMPACT_ATOMS: atom_id res chain seq x y z
N MET A 1 -53.97 -36.36 3.48
CA MET A 1 -54.47 -37.75 3.63
C MET A 1 -53.28 -38.62 4.04
N LYS A 2 -52.85 -38.62 5.30
CA LYS A 2 -53.28 -39.48 6.43
C LYS A 2 -53.18 -40.99 6.14
N LYS A 3 -52.06 -41.60 6.55
CA LYS A 3 -51.96 -43.03 6.91
C LYS A 3 -51.34 -43.12 8.31
N SER A 4 -52.03 -43.86 9.16
CA SER A 4 -51.77 -44.15 10.56
C SER A 4 -50.89 -45.40 10.71
N LEU A 5 -50.03 -45.44 11.74
CA LEU A 5 -49.62 -46.60 12.57
C LEU A 5 -48.31 -46.22 13.29
N LEU A 6 -47.97 -46.59 14.53
CA LEU A 6 -48.63 -47.10 15.73
C LEU A 6 -47.49 -47.21 16.77
N LEU A 7 -47.80 -46.92 18.04
CA LEU A 7 -47.17 -47.29 19.31
C LEU A 7 -45.85 -48.10 19.33
N LEU A 8 -44.93 -47.75 20.24
CA LEU A 8 -44.86 -48.40 21.57
C LEU A 8 -43.85 -47.70 22.51
N SER A 9 -44.28 -47.42 23.74
CA SER A 9 -43.49 -46.87 24.84
C SER A 9 -42.99 -47.97 25.78
N MET A 10 -41.73 -47.93 26.18
CA MET A 10 -41.16 -48.50 27.43
C MET A 10 -39.66 -48.15 27.42
N LEU A 11 -38.90 -47.85 28.47
CA LEU A 11 -39.09 -47.55 29.88
C LEU A 11 -37.66 -47.24 30.39
N LEU A 12 -37.56 -46.31 31.33
CA LEU A 12 -36.41 -46.03 32.21
C LEU A 12 -35.65 -47.29 32.64
N ILE A 13 -34.31 -47.32 32.50
CA ILE A 13 -33.37 -47.93 33.47
C ILE A 13 -32.03 -47.17 33.43
N CYS A 14 -31.69 -46.52 34.55
CA CYS A 14 -30.34 -46.11 34.91
C CYS A 14 -29.47 -47.34 35.22
N ILE A 15 -28.16 -47.24 34.97
CA ILE A 15 -27.01 -47.78 35.73
C ILE A 15 -25.90 -48.14 34.73
N GLY A 16 -24.67 -47.71 35.04
CA GLY A 16 -23.47 -48.34 34.49
C GLY A 16 -22.34 -47.36 34.19
N GLY A 17 -21.70 -46.83 35.24
CA GLY A 17 -20.38 -46.23 35.07
C GLY A 17 -19.39 -47.26 34.55
N HIS A 18 -18.67 -46.91 33.48
CA HIS A 18 -17.42 -47.56 33.10
C HIS A 18 -16.42 -46.48 32.73
N ALA A 19 -15.32 -46.48 33.50
CA ALA A 19 -14.14 -45.71 33.23
C ALA A 19 -13.54 -46.11 31.87
N GLN A 20 -13.39 -45.14 30.97
CA GLN A 20 -12.40 -45.22 29.91
C GLN A 20 -11.53 -43.97 29.97
N THR A 21 -10.35 -44.18 30.55
CA THR A 21 -9.15 -43.37 30.42
C THR A 21 -8.78 -43.30 28.93
N SER A 22 -9.35 -42.34 28.21
CA SER A 22 -8.94 -42.00 26.86
C SER A 22 -8.25 -40.64 26.86
N LYS A 23 -7.00 -40.71 26.41
CA LYS A 23 -6.00 -39.66 26.30
C LYS A 23 -6.64 -38.33 25.87
N LYS A 24 -6.41 -37.26 26.66
CA LYS A 24 -6.67 -35.87 26.25
C LYS A 24 -6.01 -35.62 24.89
N LYS A 25 -6.80 -35.72 23.82
CA LYS A 25 -6.48 -35.05 22.56
C LYS A 25 -6.63 -33.56 22.87
N LYS A 26 -5.48 -32.92 23.14
CA LYS A 26 -5.37 -31.47 23.23
C LYS A 26 -6.09 -30.93 22.01
N SER A 27 -7.24 -30.29 22.21
CA SER A 27 -7.89 -29.56 21.14
C SER A 27 -6.89 -28.50 20.74
N THR A 28 -6.21 -28.72 19.62
CA THR A 28 -5.54 -27.66 18.90
C THR A 28 -6.67 -26.75 18.49
N LYS A 29 -6.96 -25.76 19.33
CA LYS A 29 -7.78 -24.60 18.98
C LYS A 29 -7.17 -24.15 17.67
N ALA A 30 -7.89 -24.38 16.57
CA ALA A 30 -7.50 -23.91 15.26
C ALA A 30 -7.10 -22.45 15.51
N LYS A 31 -5.85 -22.12 15.23
CA LYS A 31 -5.37 -20.76 15.27
C LYS A 31 -6.25 -20.08 14.23
N THR A 32 -7.33 -19.46 14.68
CA THR A 32 -8.03 -18.45 13.92
C THR A 32 -6.92 -17.49 13.58
N THR A 33 -6.46 -17.57 12.33
CA THR A 33 -5.70 -16.50 11.71
C THR A 33 -6.64 -15.32 11.80
N ALA A 34 -6.48 -14.54 12.89
CA ALA A 34 -7.05 -13.22 12.99
C ALA A 34 -6.72 -12.56 11.65
N VAL A 35 -7.74 -12.09 10.93
CA VAL A 35 -7.53 -11.22 9.78
C VAL A 35 -6.58 -10.15 10.28
N ALA A 36 -5.35 -10.16 9.78
CA ALA A 36 -4.34 -9.21 10.23
C ALA A 36 -4.94 -7.83 10.02
N GLY A 37 -5.12 -7.09 11.11
CA GLY A 37 -5.59 -5.71 11.05
C GLY A 37 -4.64 -4.86 10.21
N PRO A 38 -5.02 -3.63 9.86
CA PRO A 38 -4.15 -2.73 9.12
C PRO A 38 -2.75 -2.65 9.73
N LYS A 39 -1.73 -2.91 8.91
CA LYS A 39 -0.34 -2.79 9.32
C LYS A 39 0.07 -1.33 9.21
N SER A 40 0.48 -0.73 10.33
CA SER A 40 0.99 0.64 10.34
C SER A 40 2.43 0.67 9.84
N LEU A 41 2.68 1.43 8.78
CA LEU A 41 3.99 1.53 8.11
C LEU A 41 4.75 2.81 8.50
N ALA A 42 4.04 3.88 8.86
CA ALA A 42 4.61 5.12 9.38
C ALA A 42 3.60 5.85 10.28
N LYS A 43 4.07 6.71 11.18
CA LYS A 43 3.24 7.50 12.10
C LYS A 43 3.75 8.93 12.26
N SER A 44 2.84 9.88 12.45
CA SER A 44 3.12 11.26 12.86
C SER A 44 1.92 11.77 13.63
N ASP A 45 2.14 12.35 14.81
CA ASP A 45 1.06 12.91 15.64
C ASP A 45 -0.07 11.87 15.89
N ASN A 46 -1.31 12.23 15.58
CA ASN A 46 -2.46 11.35 15.62
C ASN A 46 -2.71 10.60 14.29
N LEU A 47 -1.76 10.60 13.37
CA LEU A 47 -1.89 10.00 12.04
C LEU A 47 -1.02 8.75 11.88
N SER A 48 -1.49 7.84 11.05
CA SER A 48 -0.70 6.69 10.60
C SER A 48 -0.90 6.41 9.12
N VAL A 49 0.15 5.96 8.44
CA VAL A 49 0.02 5.40 7.08
C VAL A 49 -0.08 3.90 7.24
N ASP A 50 -1.25 3.36 6.94
CA ASP A 50 -1.59 1.96 7.17
C ASP A 50 -1.84 1.22 5.85
N TYR A 51 -1.47 -0.05 5.85
CA TYR A 51 -1.59 -0.96 4.72
C TYR A 51 -2.47 -2.15 5.07
N ALA A 52 -3.49 -2.40 4.25
CA ALA A 52 -4.36 -3.56 4.38
C ALA A 52 -4.97 -3.90 3.02
N LYS A 53 -5.16 -5.19 2.73
CA LYS A 53 -5.87 -5.65 1.52
C LYS A 53 -5.37 -4.97 0.24
N ASN A 54 -4.05 -4.82 0.11
CA ASN A 54 -3.39 -4.18 -1.03
C ASN A 54 -3.66 -2.68 -1.22
N GLU A 55 -4.29 -2.02 -0.25
CA GLU A 55 -4.53 -0.59 -0.23
C GLU A 55 -3.64 0.10 0.79
N LEU A 56 -3.21 1.32 0.45
CA LEU A 56 -2.51 2.22 1.35
C LEU A 56 -3.43 3.38 1.70
N PHE A 57 -3.56 3.70 2.97
CA PHE A 57 -4.41 4.79 3.44
C PHE A 57 -3.75 5.54 4.60
N LEU A 58 -4.04 6.83 4.67
CA LEU A 58 -3.75 7.66 5.82
C LEU A 58 -4.92 7.50 6.81
N THR A 59 -4.64 6.99 7.99
CA THR A 59 -5.58 6.91 9.10
C THR A 59 -5.44 8.16 9.98
N ILE A 60 -6.58 8.77 10.31
CA ILE A 60 -6.70 9.92 11.20
C ILE A 60 -7.29 9.41 12.52
N ASN A 61 -6.48 9.32 13.58
CA ASN A 61 -6.92 8.86 14.89
C ASN A 61 -7.42 10.04 15.73
N GLY A 62 -8.61 10.54 15.39
CA GLY A 62 -9.35 11.51 16.20
C GLY A 62 -10.30 10.84 17.19
N ALA A 63 -11.23 11.62 17.74
CA ALA A 63 -12.36 11.09 18.51
C ALA A 63 -13.20 10.09 17.70
N VAL A 64 -13.31 10.33 16.39
CA VAL A 64 -13.80 9.37 15.40
C VAL A 64 -12.64 9.03 14.47
N LYS A 65 -12.41 7.73 14.27
CA LYS A 65 -11.39 7.24 13.34
C LYS A 65 -11.84 7.47 11.91
N ASP A 66 -10.96 8.00 11.08
CA ASP A 66 -11.22 8.27 9.67
C ASP A 66 -10.04 7.85 8.78
N THR A 67 -10.26 7.79 7.46
CA THR A 67 -9.22 7.42 6.50
C THR A 67 -9.24 8.24 5.21
N VAL A 68 -8.06 8.46 4.63
CA VAL A 68 -7.86 9.01 3.29
C VAL A 68 -7.12 7.96 2.46
N SER A 69 -7.74 7.46 1.39
CA SER A 69 -7.10 6.47 0.50
C SER A 69 -5.92 7.11 -0.23
N LEU A 70 -4.70 6.62 -0.02
CA LEU A 70 -3.49 7.11 -0.69
C LEU A 70 -3.25 6.33 -1.99
N ARG A 71 -3.47 5.02 -1.95
CA ARG A 71 -3.35 4.09 -3.08
C ARG A 71 -4.39 2.99 -3.00
N ARG A 72 -4.94 2.58 -4.14
CA ARG A 72 -5.81 1.40 -4.27
C ARG A 72 -5.16 0.34 -5.17
N ASN A 73 -5.54 -0.91 -4.96
CA ASN A 73 -5.17 -2.04 -5.82
C ASN A 73 -3.67 -2.18 -6.10
N GLY A 74 -2.83 -1.97 -5.08
CA GLY A 74 -1.39 -2.15 -5.21
C GLY A 74 -1.01 -3.61 -5.46
N LEU A 75 0.08 -3.83 -6.18
CA LEU A 75 0.57 -5.19 -6.46
C LEU A 75 1.40 -5.76 -5.30
N SER A 76 1.95 -4.88 -4.46
CA SER A 76 2.83 -5.23 -3.35
C SER A 76 2.72 -4.24 -2.20
N GLU A 77 3.17 -4.67 -1.02
CA GLU A 77 3.31 -3.77 0.13
C GLU A 77 4.35 -2.68 -0.20
N PRO A 78 4.01 -1.39 0.02
CA PRO A 78 4.96 -0.32 -0.25
C PRO A 78 6.10 -0.33 0.77
N THR A 79 7.24 0.20 0.34
CA THR A 79 8.46 0.33 1.16
C THR A 79 8.80 1.80 1.36
N GLU A 80 9.72 2.12 2.27
CA GLU A 80 10.20 3.49 2.50
C GLU A 80 9.06 4.49 2.77
N VAL A 81 8.03 4.03 3.48
CA VAL A 81 6.85 4.83 3.79
C VAL A 81 7.22 5.89 4.82
N THR A 82 6.94 7.15 4.53
CA THR A 82 7.13 8.26 5.48
C THR A 82 5.90 9.16 5.52
N ILE A 83 5.66 9.79 6.67
CA ILE A 83 4.71 10.87 6.86
C ILE A 83 5.38 11.95 7.71
N LYS A 84 5.32 13.20 7.27
CA LYS A 84 5.87 14.34 8.00
C LYS A 84 4.94 15.55 7.90
N PRO A 85 4.73 16.30 8.99
CA PRO A 85 4.03 17.57 8.92
C PRO A 85 4.88 18.58 8.15
N ILE A 86 4.22 19.42 7.36
CA ILE A 86 4.83 20.55 6.66
C ILE A 86 3.96 21.79 6.86
N THR A 87 4.58 22.95 7.02
CA THR A 87 3.85 24.22 7.16
C THR A 87 3.81 24.94 5.83
N CYS A 88 2.60 25.13 5.30
CA CYS A 88 2.35 25.74 4.00
C CYS A 88 1.42 26.95 4.18
N SER A 89 1.94 28.17 4.02
CA SER A 89 1.15 29.40 4.18
C SER A 89 0.40 29.45 5.52
N GLY A 90 1.07 29.04 6.61
CA GLY A 90 0.50 28.97 7.97
C GLY A 90 -0.39 27.75 8.25
N ASN A 91 -0.68 26.90 7.26
CA ASN A 91 -1.47 25.68 7.42
C ASN A 91 -0.57 24.46 7.57
N THR A 92 -0.89 23.57 8.51
CA THR A 92 -0.21 22.27 8.62
C THR A 92 -0.81 21.28 7.63
N LEU A 93 -0.01 20.84 6.67
CA LEU A 93 -0.31 19.75 5.75
C LEU A 93 0.60 18.56 6.06
N TYR A 94 0.34 17.41 5.44
CA TYR A 94 1.15 16.22 5.66
C TYR A 94 1.75 15.72 4.35
N HIS A 95 3.07 15.69 4.31
CA HIS A 95 3.86 15.12 3.22
C HIS A 95 4.02 13.62 3.46
N VAL A 96 3.43 12.83 2.57
CA VAL A 96 3.45 11.37 2.61
C VAL A 96 4.22 10.85 1.40
N THR A 97 5.18 9.96 1.62
CA THR A 97 5.94 9.31 0.55
C THR A 97 5.94 7.80 0.71
N TRP A 98 6.05 7.07 -0.40
CA TRP A 98 6.33 5.64 -0.39
C TRP A 98 6.97 5.19 -1.70
N THR A 99 7.61 4.03 -1.66
CA THR A 99 8.28 3.41 -2.80
C THR A 99 7.60 2.10 -3.18
N GLU A 100 7.30 1.93 -4.46
CA GLU A 100 6.78 0.71 -5.06
C GLU A 100 7.80 0.09 -5.99
N LYS A 101 7.88 -1.25 -5.98
CA LYS A 101 8.74 -2.00 -6.89
C LYS A 101 7.89 -3.02 -7.64
N LYS A 102 8.09 -3.09 -8.94
CA LYS A 102 7.45 -4.09 -9.81
C LYS A 102 8.43 -4.56 -10.87
N LYS A 103 8.26 -5.81 -11.31
CA LYS A 103 8.97 -6.37 -12.46
C LYS A 103 8.02 -6.47 -13.63
N SER A 104 8.52 -6.26 -14.83
CA SER A 104 7.79 -6.45 -16.08
C SER A 104 8.68 -7.12 -17.12
N GLY A 105 8.09 -7.91 -18.02
CA GLY A 105 8.81 -8.60 -19.09
C GLY A 105 9.25 -10.03 -18.76
N ASP A 106 10.16 -10.55 -19.56
CA ASP A 106 10.68 -11.91 -19.51
C ASP A 106 12.17 -11.88 -19.14
N ALA A 107 12.52 -12.54 -18.04
CA ALA A 107 13.88 -12.63 -17.52
C ALA A 107 14.91 -13.21 -18.53
N LYS A 108 14.47 -13.92 -19.57
CA LYS A 108 15.35 -14.52 -20.59
C LYS A 108 15.66 -13.61 -21.77
N THR A 109 14.82 -12.61 -22.02
CA THR A 109 14.91 -11.77 -23.22
C THR A 109 14.96 -10.30 -22.88
N LYS A 110 14.02 -9.82 -22.07
CA LYS A 110 13.95 -8.43 -21.65
C LYS A 110 13.20 -8.31 -20.33
N LEU A 111 13.93 -7.92 -19.29
CA LEU A 111 13.41 -7.68 -17.95
C LEU A 111 13.47 -6.19 -17.62
N GLU A 112 12.41 -5.69 -17.00
CA GLU A 112 12.30 -4.31 -16.54
C GLU A 112 12.03 -4.31 -15.02
N ASP A 113 13.00 -3.85 -14.25
CA ASP A 113 12.89 -3.60 -12.81
C ASP A 113 12.49 -2.14 -12.59
N ILE A 114 11.22 -1.92 -12.23
CA ILE A 114 10.63 -0.58 -12.11
C ILE A 114 10.47 -0.22 -10.63
N THR A 115 11.08 0.89 -10.23
CA THR A 115 10.92 1.51 -8.92
C THR A 115 10.14 2.82 -9.09
N GLN A 116 9.04 2.99 -8.35
CA GLN A 116 8.21 4.20 -8.38
C GLN A 116 8.21 4.85 -7.00
N LYS A 117 8.64 6.09 -6.90
CA LYS A 117 8.55 6.91 -5.69
C LYS A 117 7.31 7.79 -5.80
N HIS A 118 6.37 7.56 -4.90
CA HIS A 118 5.15 8.33 -4.77
C HIS A 118 5.36 9.43 -3.74
N THR A 119 4.85 10.61 -4.06
CA THR A 119 4.81 11.77 -3.16
C THR A 119 3.42 12.35 -3.18
N MET A 120 2.86 12.55 -1.99
CA MET A 120 1.53 13.12 -1.82
C MET A 120 1.57 14.16 -0.70
N ILE A 121 0.87 15.27 -0.88
CA ILE A 121 0.61 16.22 0.19
C ILE A 121 -0.89 16.21 0.47
N VAL A 122 -1.24 15.95 1.72
CA VAL A 122 -2.62 15.81 2.18
C VAL A 122 -2.95 16.94 3.14
N ASP A 123 -4.06 17.62 2.88
CA ASP A 123 -4.75 18.46 3.86
C ASP A 123 -5.67 17.55 4.68
N VAL A 124 -5.30 17.28 5.92
CA VAL A 124 -6.04 16.39 6.82
C VAL A 124 -7.37 17.01 7.27
N ALA A 125 -7.43 18.34 7.39
CA ALA A 125 -8.66 19.02 7.82
C ALA A 125 -9.77 18.86 6.78
N THR A 126 -9.42 18.91 5.49
CA THR A 126 -10.37 18.73 4.39
C THR A 126 -10.35 17.34 3.76
N LYS A 127 -9.41 16.49 4.18
CA LYS A 127 -9.14 15.16 3.60
C LYS A 127 -8.74 15.22 2.12
N ALA A 128 -8.31 16.38 1.65
CA ALA A 128 -7.96 16.60 0.25
C ALA A 128 -6.50 16.24 -0.03
N LYS A 129 -6.27 15.59 -1.17
CA LYS A 129 -4.92 15.40 -1.72
C LYS A 129 -4.61 16.63 -2.57
N VAL A 130 -3.78 17.52 -2.03
CA VAL A 130 -3.53 18.83 -2.65
C VAL A 130 -2.33 18.81 -3.61
N LEU A 131 -1.53 17.74 -3.56
CA LEU A 131 -0.48 17.44 -4.53
C LEU A 131 -0.28 15.92 -4.62
N GLU A 132 -0.09 15.42 -5.84
CA GLU A 132 0.31 14.03 -6.13
C GLU A 132 1.41 14.05 -7.19
N ASN A 133 2.46 13.27 -6.96
CA ASN A 133 3.56 13.11 -7.90
C ASN A 133 4.12 11.68 -7.86
N ILE A 134 4.52 11.17 -9.03
CA ILE A 134 5.16 9.87 -9.17
C ILE A 134 6.43 10.05 -9.99
N GLU A 135 7.56 9.67 -9.40
CA GLU A 135 8.85 9.54 -10.09
C GLU A 135 9.11 8.05 -10.34
N SER A 136 9.52 7.68 -11.54
CA SER A 136 9.81 6.28 -11.88
C SER A 136 11.23 6.11 -12.39
N ALA A 137 11.91 5.08 -11.92
CA ALA A 137 13.19 4.60 -12.45
C ALA A 137 13.01 3.16 -12.92
N ASN A 138 13.32 2.90 -14.20
CA ASN A 138 13.22 1.60 -14.83
C ASN A 138 14.62 1.13 -15.23
N HIS A 139 15.10 0.07 -14.59
CA HIS A 139 16.33 -0.62 -14.96
C HIS A 139 15.97 -1.77 -15.89
N ILE A 140 16.39 -1.65 -17.15
CA ILE A 140 16.07 -2.57 -18.22
C ILE A 140 17.32 -3.40 -18.51
N THR A 141 17.17 -4.72 -18.47
CA THR A 141 18.19 -5.68 -18.90
C THR A 141 17.64 -6.43 -20.11
N GLU A 142 18.33 -6.35 -21.24
CA GLU A 142 17.88 -6.90 -22.52
C GLU A 142 18.97 -7.75 -23.17
N LYS A 143 18.61 -8.93 -23.63
CA LYS A 143 19.46 -9.77 -24.46
C LYS A 143 19.29 -9.36 -25.92
N VAL A 144 20.34 -8.78 -26.50
CA VAL A 144 20.36 -8.35 -27.90
C VAL A 144 21.17 -9.35 -28.71
N TYR A 145 20.56 -9.91 -29.75
CA TYR A 145 21.25 -10.81 -30.67
C TYR A 145 22.02 -10.00 -31.72
N LEU A 146 23.30 -10.34 -31.91
CA LEU A 146 24.21 -9.65 -32.83
C LEU A 146 24.22 -10.28 -34.23
N SER A 147 23.66 -11.48 -34.35
CA SER A 147 23.54 -12.24 -35.59
C SER A 147 22.09 -12.68 -35.83
N ALA A 148 21.70 -12.79 -37.10
CA ALA A 148 20.34 -13.17 -37.49
C ALA A 148 19.95 -14.59 -37.04
N ASP A 149 20.93 -15.49 -36.93
CA ASP A 149 20.80 -16.86 -36.44
C ASP A 149 20.70 -16.97 -34.91
N LYS A 150 20.86 -15.85 -34.18
CA LYS A 150 20.77 -15.74 -32.73
C LYS A 150 21.79 -16.58 -31.94
N TYR A 151 22.90 -17.00 -32.58
CA TYR A 151 23.98 -17.70 -31.87
C TYR A 151 24.87 -16.76 -31.06
N VAL A 152 25.01 -15.51 -31.50
CA VAL A 152 25.80 -14.48 -30.80
C VAL A 152 24.84 -13.46 -30.19
N SER A 153 25.02 -13.19 -28.90
CA SER A 153 24.23 -12.20 -28.17
C SER A 153 25.07 -11.48 -27.13
N GLU A 154 24.63 -10.28 -26.77
CA GLU A 154 25.13 -9.54 -25.63
C GLU A 154 23.96 -9.14 -24.71
N THR A 155 24.32 -8.83 -23.46
CA THR A 155 23.38 -8.25 -22.50
C THR A 155 23.59 -6.74 -22.50
N GLN A 156 22.54 -5.99 -22.79
CA GLN A 156 22.52 -4.54 -22.68
C GLN A 156 21.74 -4.12 -21.44
N GLU A 157 22.24 -3.09 -20.75
CA GLU A 157 21.54 -2.47 -19.63
C GLU A 157 21.24 -1.01 -19.92
N LYS A 158 20.03 -0.57 -19.55
CA LYS A 158 19.59 0.82 -19.69
C LYS A 158 18.77 1.24 -18.48
N VAL A 159 19.06 2.42 -17.96
CA VAL A 159 18.20 3.06 -16.94
C VAL A 159 17.39 4.17 -17.59
N ARG A 160 16.07 4.10 -17.48
CA ARG A 160 15.14 5.17 -17.88
C ARG A 160 14.56 5.80 -16.62
N ARG A 161 14.47 7.13 -16.61
CA ARG A 161 13.84 7.89 -15.52
C ARG A 161 12.73 8.74 -16.11
N GLU A 162 11.57 8.69 -15.45
CA GLU A 162 10.33 9.34 -15.88
C GLU A 162 9.67 10.06 -14.71
N GLY A 163 8.82 11.05 -15.02
CA GLY A 163 8.18 11.89 -14.02
C GLY A 163 9.07 13.04 -13.55
N MET A 164 8.70 13.62 -12.42
CA MET A 164 9.40 14.73 -11.79
C MET A 164 9.89 14.30 -10.42
N GLU A 165 11.14 14.56 -10.09
CA GLU A 165 11.62 14.49 -8.71
C GLU A 165 10.90 15.57 -7.90
N CYS A 166 10.30 15.17 -6.78
CA CYS A 166 9.57 16.08 -5.89
C CYS A 166 10.35 16.32 -4.60
N SER A 167 10.61 17.59 -4.30
CA SER A 167 11.20 18.02 -3.03
C SER A 167 10.33 19.07 -2.36
N VAL A 168 10.24 19.01 -1.04
CA VAL A 168 9.48 19.97 -0.22
C VAL A 168 10.49 20.78 0.58
N ALA A 169 10.47 22.10 0.41
CA ALA A 169 11.34 23.02 1.12
C ALA A 169 10.78 23.32 2.53
N ALA A 170 11.63 23.90 3.39
CA ALA A 170 11.25 24.24 4.76
C ALA A 170 10.13 25.30 4.84
N ASP A 171 9.98 26.13 3.81
CA ASP A 171 8.91 27.12 3.68
C ASP A 171 7.56 26.52 3.18
N GLY A 172 7.51 25.19 3.00
CA GLY A 172 6.35 24.47 2.48
C GLY A 172 6.17 24.57 0.96
N SER A 173 7.08 25.25 0.25
CA SER A 173 7.07 25.23 -1.21
C SER A 173 7.54 23.89 -1.76
N VAL A 174 7.03 23.51 -2.93
CA VAL A 174 7.37 22.25 -3.59
C VAL A 174 8.14 22.55 -4.85
N VAL A 175 9.24 21.82 -5.09
CA VAL A 175 9.98 21.86 -6.34
C VAL A 175 9.81 20.52 -7.04
N LEU A 176 9.26 20.58 -8.25
CA LEU A 176 9.18 19.46 -9.17
C LEU A 176 10.26 19.66 -10.24
N LYS A 177 11.16 18.69 -10.40
CA LYS A 177 12.31 18.82 -11.30
C LYS A 177 12.52 17.55 -12.12
N ASN A 178 12.87 17.71 -13.39
CA ASN A 178 13.50 16.67 -14.18
C ASN A 178 14.75 17.24 -14.90
N LYS A 179 15.29 16.52 -15.88
CA LYS A 179 16.49 16.96 -16.61
C LYS A 179 16.29 18.24 -17.42
N SER A 180 15.07 18.53 -17.86
CA SER A 180 14.76 19.60 -18.82
C SER A 180 13.98 20.75 -18.21
N THR A 181 13.22 20.50 -17.14
CA THR A 181 12.30 21.48 -16.55
C THR A 181 12.37 21.46 -15.03
N GLN A 182 12.08 22.63 -14.45
CA GLN A 182 11.91 22.80 -13.02
C GLN A 182 10.73 23.74 -12.77
N THR A 183 9.81 23.30 -11.92
CA THR A 183 8.63 24.07 -11.53
C THR A 183 8.61 24.22 -10.02
N LYS A 184 8.54 25.46 -9.53
CA LYS A 184 8.30 25.76 -8.11
C LYS A 184 6.81 26.00 -7.88
N LEU A 185 6.24 25.29 -6.92
CA LEU A 185 4.85 25.39 -6.51
C LEU A 185 4.76 25.97 -5.09
N VAL A 186 3.75 26.79 -4.85
CA VAL A 186 3.42 27.33 -3.52
C VAL A 186 1.96 27.02 -3.22
N TYR A 187 1.66 26.73 -1.96
CA TYR A 187 0.30 26.45 -1.52
C TYR A 187 -0.51 27.75 -1.41
N ASP A 188 -1.59 27.83 -2.19
CA ASP A 188 -2.60 28.88 -2.09
C ASP A 188 -3.69 28.41 -1.11
N ALA A 189 -3.70 28.98 0.10
CA ALA A 189 -4.63 28.60 1.16
C ALA A 189 -6.10 28.94 0.81
N ALA A 190 -6.34 30.00 0.04
CA ALA A 190 -7.69 30.38 -0.37
C ALA A 190 -8.25 29.37 -1.40
N LYS A 191 -7.40 28.91 -2.32
CA LYS A 191 -7.78 27.91 -3.33
C LYS A 191 -7.56 26.45 -2.90
N LYS A 192 -6.95 26.23 -1.74
CA LYS A 192 -6.59 24.92 -1.16
C LYS A 192 -5.81 24.03 -2.13
N LYS A 193 -4.87 24.61 -2.88
CA LYS A 193 -4.09 23.88 -3.89
C LYS A 193 -2.71 24.47 -4.08
N PHE A 194 -1.79 23.63 -4.56
CA PHE A 194 -0.49 24.10 -5.03
C PHE A 194 -0.64 24.78 -6.40
N VAL A 195 -0.04 25.96 -6.53
CA VAL A 195 -0.01 26.74 -7.77
C VAL A 195 1.42 27.05 -8.15
N ALA A 196 1.70 27.11 -9.46
CA ALA A 196 3.02 27.52 -9.94
C ALA A 196 3.32 28.95 -9.48
N LYS A 197 4.48 29.12 -8.85
CA LYS A 197 5.01 30.44 -8.53
C LYS A 197 5.48 31.06 -9.83
N LYS A 198 4.85 32.15 -10.24
CA LYS A 198 5.34 33.00 -11.33
C LYS A 198 6.65 33.67 -10.92
#